data_AF-A0A1C5HLQ9-F1
#
_entry.id   AF-A0A1C5HLQ9-F1
#
_cell.length_a   1.000
_cell.length_b   1.000
_cell.length_c   1.000
_cell.angle_alpha   90.00
_cell.angle_beta   90.00
_cell.angle_gamma   90.00
#
_symmetry.space_group_name_H-M   'P 1'
#
loop_
_entity.id
_entity.type
_entity.pdbx_description
1 polymer ?
#
loop_
_entity_poly.entity_id
_entity_poly.type
_entity_poly.pdbx_seq_one_letter_code
_entity_poly.pdbx_strand_id
1 'polypeptide(L)'
;MVTSYDPDREWEFATHRSGYSRTEPLDLYWELDGDPLTDDWTPDEITAADLWDRWIDQYINHPRRPRPTPYTVTIYWSVQGPGISETAPFRDWTGRDLRRQPEDFLSFYTWPVDPKTGERLQWTRLPVVDKLWQPHGTKGGFIQEHTGWKPSPLQTTVDIDQIAQAAGVKRPKIAE
;
A
#
# COMPACT_ATOMS: atom_id res chain seq x y z
N MET A 1 7.92 21.89 -2.67
CA MET A 1 7.56 20.46 -2.84
C MET A 1 8.45 19.67 -1.90
N VAL A 2 7.87 18.82 -1.05
CA VAL A 2 8.67 17.89 -0.23
C VAL A 2 9.03 16.72 -1.14
N THR A 3 10.31 16.46 -1.32
CA THR A 3 10.78 15.33 -2.14
C THR A 3 10.85 14.07 -1.29
N SER A 4 10.52 12.94 -1.90
CA SER A 4 10.77 11.61 -1.33
C SER A 4 12.26 11.45 -1.05
N TYR A 5 12.58 10.55 -0.12
CA TYR A 5 13.95 10.08 0.05
C TYR A 5 14.40 9.27 -1.17
N ASP A 6 15.71 9.17 -1.32
CA ASP A 6 16.35 8.22 -2.22
C ASP A 6 15.98 6.78 -1.78
N PRO A 7 15.53 5.89 -2.69
CA PRO A 7 15.24 4.50 -2.36
C PRO A 7 16.41 3.73 -1.73
N ASP A 8 17.65 4.11 -2.04
CA ASP A 8 18.84 3.47 -1.49
C ASP A 8 19.28 4.10 -0.15
N ARG A 9 18.53 5.08 0.38
CA ARG A 9 18.84 5.70 1.67
C ARG A 9 18.57 4.72 2.81
N GLU A 10 19.65 4.37 3.51
CA GLU A 10 19.60 3.51 4.69
C GLU A 10 19.20 4.26 5.96
N TRP A 11 18.52 3.53 6.85
CA TRP A 11 18.06 4.01 8.15
C TRP A 11 18.51 3.05 9.24
N GLU A 12 19.03 3.59 10.34
CA GLU A 12 19.38 2.82 11.53
C GLU A 12 18.20 2.70 12.49
N PHE A 13 17.89 1.49 12.93
CA PHE A 13 16.88 1.20 13.94
C PHE A 13 17.20 -0.11 14.65
N ALA A 14 16.73 -0.27 15.88
CA ALA A 14 16.94 -1.47 16.67
C ALA A 14 15.62 -2.13 17.05
N THR A 15 15.61 -3.46 17.19
CA THR A 15 14.46 -4.17 17.75
C THR A 15 14.35 -3.91 19.25
N HIS A 16 13.14 -3.64 19.74
CA HIS A 16 12.89 -3.49 21.19
C HIS A 16 13.13 -4.79 21.96
N ARG A 17 12.99 -5.95 21.31
CA ARG A 17 13.09 -7.26 21.99
C ARG A 17 14.51 -7.62 22.39
N SER A 18 15.48 -7.39 21.51
CA SER A 18 16.88 -7.78 21.75
C SER A 18 17.86 -6.61 21.75
N GLY A 19 17.44 -5.43 21.32
CA GLY A 19 18.32 -4.27 21.10
C GLY A 19 19.23 -4.42 19.87
N TYR A 20 19.05 -5.47 19.05
CA TYR A 20 19.83 -5.65 17.83
C TYR A 20 19.53 -4.53 16.83
N SER A 21 20.58 -3.80 16.42
CA SER A 21 20.49 -2.70 15.45
C SER A 21 20.66 -3.23 14.02
N ARG A 22 19.96 -2.59 13.09
CA ARG A 22 20.01 -2.81 11.64
C ARG A 22 20.17 -1.46 10.97
N THR A 23 20.84 -1.44 9.82
CA THR A 23 20.96 -0.26 8.96
C THR A 23 20.62 -0.69 7.56
N GLU A 24 19.44 -0.31 7.09
CA GLU A 24 18.85 -0.85 5.86
C GLU A 24 17.98 0.19 5.16
N PRO A 25 17.81 0.11 3.82
CA PRO A 25 16.82 0.92 3.13
C PRO A 25 15.41 0.51 3.55
N LEU A 26 14.52 1.50 3.61
CA LEU A 26 13.11 1.31 3.95
C LEU A 26 12.22 1.95 2.90
N ASP A 27 11.15 1.27 2.54
CA ASP A 27 10.11 1.76 1.63
C ASP A 27 8.70 1.52 2.19
N LEU A 28 7.72 2.12 1.52
CA LEU A 28 6.32 1.92 1.80
C LEU A 28 5.68 1.06 0.71
N TYR A 29 5.25 -0.12 1.11
CA TYR A 29 4.41 -0.99 0.31
C TYR A 29 2.94 -0.73 0.67
N TRP A 30 2.11 -0.67 -0.35
CA TRP A 30 0.69 -0.37 -0.22
C TRP A 30 -0.14 -1.55 -0.70
N GLU A 31 -1.36 -1.74 -0.20
CA GLU A 31 -2.36 -2.64 -0.77
C GLU A 31 -3.74 -1.99 -0.73
N LEU A 32 -4.54 -2.19 -1.77
CA LEU A 32 -5.97 -1.89 -1.72
C LEU A 32 -6.77 -3.12 -1.31
N ASP A 33 -7.95 -2.88 -0.75
CA ASP A 33 -8.92 -3.93 -0.50
C ASP A 33 -9.24 -4.69 -1.81
N GLY A 34 -8.87 -5.96 -1.87
CA GLY A 34 -9.04 -6.81 -3.06
C GLY A 34 -7.79 -6.99 -3.91
N ASP A 35 -6.65 -6.41 -3.53
CA ASP A 35 -5.35 -6.72 -4.14
C ASP A 35 -5.02 -8.21 -4.20
N PRO A 36 -5.38 -9.07 -3.20
CA PRO A 36 -5.18 -10.52 -3.30
C PRO A 36 -5.88 -11.19 -4.49
N LEU A 37 -6.78 -10.50 -5.23
CA LEU A 37 -7.31 -11.02 -6.48
C LEU A 37 -6.18 -11.38 -7.48
N THR A 38 -5.02 -10.72 -7.40
CA THR A 38 -3.84 -11.08 -8.21
C THR A 38 -3.24 -12.43 -7.87
N ASP A 39 -3.53 -13.02 -6.70
CA ASP A 39 -3.00 -14.35 -6.35
C ASP A 39 -3.64 -15.47 -7.20
N ASP A 40 -4.78 -15.18 -7.84
CA ASP A 40 -5.54 -16.12 -8.67
C ASP A 40 -5.21 -16.02 -10.17
N TRP A 41 -4.39 -15.05 -10.60
CA TRP A 41 -4.15 -14.77 -12.01
C TRP A 41 -2.71 -14.36 -12.31
N THR A 42 -2.23 -14.73 -13.49
CA THR A 42 -0.97 -14.26 -14.05
C THR A 42 -1.22 -13.35 -15.27
N PRO A 43 -0.23 -12.53 -15.68
CA PRO A 43 -0.36 -11.68 -16.87
C PRO A 43 -0.56 -12.44 -18.18
N ASP A 44 -0.17 -13.71 -18.25
CA ASP A 44 -0.41 -14.58 -19.42
C ASP A 44 -1.87 -15.07 -19.49
N GLU A 45 -2.59 -15.05 -18.36
CA GLU A 45 -3.98 -15.49 -18.24
C GLU A 45 -4.98 -14.35 -18.33
N ILE A 46 -4.62 -13.16 -17.83
CA ILE A 46 -5.50 -11.98 -17.82
C ILE A 46 -4.71 -10.68 -17.98
N THR A 47 -5.25 -9.77 -18.79
CA THR A 47 -4.68 -8.44 -18.94
C THR A 47 -4.94 -7.59 -17.69
N ALA A 48 -4.12 -6.55 -17.47
CA ALA A 48 -4.35 -5.61 -16.38
C ALA A 48 -5.74 -4.93 -16.46
N ALA A 49 -6.21 -4.67 -17.70
CA ALA A 49 -7.52 -4.07 -17.97
C ALA A 49 -8.67 -5.01 -17.60
N ASP A 50 -8.60 -6.29 -18.00
CA ASP A 50 -9.64 -7.27 -17.68
C ASP A 50 -9.67 -7.58 -16.16
N LEU A 51 -8.50 -7.59 -15.52
CA LEU A 51 -8.41 -7.78 -14.07
C LEU A 51 -8.93 -6.57 -13.30
N TRP A 52 -8.71 -5.35 -13.81
CA TRP A 52 -9.36 -4.13 -13.32
C TRP A 52 -10.87 -4.24 -13.37
N ASP A 53 -11.42 -4.61 -14.53
CA ASP A 53 -12.85 -4.73 -14.73
C ASP A 53 -13.50 -5.71 -13.76
N ARG A 54 -12.81 -6.83 -13.51
CA ARG A 54 -13.22 -7.85 -12.55
C ARG A 54 -13.11 -7.36 -11.12
N TRP A 55 -12.03 -6.66 -10.76
CA TRP A 55 -11.86 -6.08 -9.44
C TRP A 55 -12.96 -5.07 -9.13
N ILE A 56 -13.31 -4.19 -10.08
CA ILE A 56 -14.44 -3.26 -9.97
C ILE A 56 -15.74 -4.03 -9.67
N ASP A 57 -16.04 -5.09 -10.42
CA ASP A 57 -17.29 -5.82 -10.24
C ASP A 57 -17.34 -6.64 -8.94
N GLN A 58 -16.21 -7.21 -8.51
CA GLN A 58 -16.15 -8.09 -7.34
C GLN A 58 -15.93 -7.38 -6.01
N TYR A 59 -15.25 -6.23 -6.00
CA TYR A 59 -14.82 -5.54 -4.78
C TYR A 59 -15.41 -4.14 -4.62
N ILE A 60 -15.80 -3.48 -5.71
CA ILE A 60 -16.35 -2.12 -5.65
C ILE A 60 -17.87 -2.15 -5.80
N ASN A 61 -18.39 -2.83 -6.83
CA ASN A 61 -19.82 -2.90 -7.11
C ASN A 61 -20.56 -3.99 -6.31
N HIS A 62 -19.85 -4.78 -5.49
CA HIS A 62 -20.43 -5.98 -4.89
C HIS A 62 -21.45 -5.63 -3.78
N PRO A 63 -22.73 -6.01 -3.92
CA PRO A 63 -23.81 -5.54 -3.04
C PRO A 63 -23.70 -5.99 -1.59
N ARG A 64 -22.97 -7.09 -1.33
CA ARG A 64 -22.72 -7.59 0.04
C ARG A 64 -21.49 -6.98 0.73
N ARG A 65 -20.81 -6.02 0.09
CA ARG A 65 -19.68 -5.28 0.67
C ARG A 65 -20.00 -3.78 0.69
N PRO A 66 -21.04 -3.35 1.43
CA PRO A 66 -21.39 -1.93 1.49
C PRO A 66 -20.22 -1.14 2.06
N ARG A 67 -19.80 -0.11 1.34
CA ARG A 67 -18.74 0.81 1.77
C ARG A 67 -19.39 2.02 2.46
N PRO A 68 -18.77 2.58 3.53
CA PRO A 68 -19.30 3.76 4.22
C PRO A 68 -19.46 4.96 3.28
N THR A 69 -18.56 5.08 2.31
CA THR A 69 -18.57 6.07 1.25
C THR A 69 -18.48 5.33 -0.09
N PRO A 70 -19.36 5.62 -1.07
CA PRO A 70 -19.28 5.00 -2.39
C PRO A 70 -17.88 5.15 -2.99
N TYR A 71 -17.37 4.07 -3.59
CA TYR A 71 -16.07 4.03 -4.30
C TYR A 71 -14.81 4.31 -3.48
N THR A 72 -14.94 4.64 -2.19
CA THR A 72 -13.80 4.82 -1.31
C THR A 72 -13.20 3.47 -0.90
N VAL A 73 -11.92 3.29 -1.19
CA VAL A 73 -11.15 2.09 -0.83
C VAL A 73 -10.05 2.47 0.15
N THR A 74 -9.94 1.70 1.24
CA THR A 74 -8.87 1.81 2.22
C THR A 74 -7.55 1.35 1.62
N ILE A 75 -6.49 2.09 1.90
CA ILE A 75 -5.11 1.71 1.57
C ILE A 75 -4.45 1.15 2.83
N TYR A 76 -3.99 -0.08 2.73
CA TYR A 76 -3.20 -0.76 3.74
C TYR A 76 -1.73 -0.49 3.48
N TRP A 77 -0.97 -0.16 4.52
CA TRP A 77 0.44 0.18 4.40
C TRP A 77 1.31 -0.76 5.22
N SER A 78 2.42 -1.18 4.64
CA SER A 78 3.53 -1.82 5.32
C SER A 78 4.84 -1.09 5.03
N VAL A 79 5.72 -1.10 6.02
CA VAL A 79 7.12 -0.71 5.87
C VAL A 79 7.87 -1.98 5.46
N GLN A 80 8.54 -1.92 4.32
CA GLN A 80 9.41 -3.02 3.89
C GLN A 80 10.87 -2.60 3.90
N GLY A 81 11.72 -3.62 3.99
CA GLY A 81 13.17 -3.55 3.89
C GLY A 81 13.71 -4.98 3.77
N PRO A 82 15.02 -5.17 3.63
CA PRO A 82 15.64 -6.49 3.61
C PRO A 82 15.22 -7.36 4.80
N GLY A 83 14.31 -8.32 4.59
CA GLY A 83 13.80 -9.16 5.69
C GLY A 83 12.99 -8.40 6.75
N ILE A 84 12.33 -7.31 6.35
CA ILE A 84 11.37 -6.55 7.16
C ILE A 84 10.08 -6.41 6.35
N SER A 85 8.96 -6.70 7.01
CA SER A 85 7.63 -6.43 6.48
C SER A 85 6.69 -6.24 7.66
N GLU A 86 6.58 -5.00 8.14
CA GLU A 86 5.70 -4.65 9.26
C GLU A 86 4.62 -3.69 8.81
N THR A 87 3.51 -3.67 9.53
CA THR A 87 2.48 -2.65 9.29
C THR A 87 3.07 -1.24 9.49
N ALA A 88 2.76 -0.30 8.59
CA ALA A 88 3.27 1.05 8.70
C ALA A 88 2.60 1.82 9.85
N PRO A 89 3.35 2.72 10.53
CA PRO A 89 2.78 3.54 11.58
C PRO A 89 1.79 4.56 11.00
N PHE A 90 0.90 5.05 11.86
CA PHE A 90 -0.09 6.10 11.55
C PHE A 90 -1.13 5.75 10.49
N ARG A 91 -1.28 4.47 10.14
CA ARG A 91 -2.43 4.04 9.35
C ARG A 91 -3.74 4.18 10.13
N ASP A 92 -4.83 4.39 9.42
CA ASP A 92 -6.16 4.32 10.01
C ASP A 92 -6.51 2.86 10.34
N TRP A 93 -6.67 2.58 11.62
CA TRP A 93 -7.12 1.28 12.11
C TRP A 93 -8.63 1.24 12.10
N THR A 94 -9.22 0.24 11.44
CA THR A 94 -10.67 0.13 11.31
C THR A 94 -11.18 -1.20 11.87
N GLY A 95 -12.42 -1.20 12.36
CA GLY A 95 -13.21 -2.41 12.63
C GLY A 95 -12.46 -3.54 13.37
N ARG A 96 -12.04 -4.56 12.60
CA ARG A 96 -11.37 -5.78 13.11
C ARG A 96 -9.99 -5.51 13.72
N ASP A 97 -9.29 -4.50 13.24
CA ASP A 97 -7.91 -4.23 13.67
C ASP A 97 -7.86 -3.78 15.14
N LEU A 98 -8.80 -2.91 15.53
CA LEU A 98 -8.92 -2.40 16.90
C LEU A 98 -9.18 -3.51 17.94
N ARG A 99 -9.76 -4.66 17.51
CA ARG A 99 -10.00 -5.80 18.41
C ARG A 99 -8.72 -6.59 18.71
N ARG A 100 -7.65 -6.38 17.95
CA ARG A 100 -6.41 -7.17 18.03
C ARG A 100 -5.25 -6.44 18.72
N GLN A 101 -5.46 -5.23 19.23
CA GLN A 101 -4.38 -4.34 19.68
C GLN A 101 -3.36 -4.15 18.56
N PRO A 102 -3.68 -3.29 17.58
CA PRO A 102 -2.91 -3.25 16.36
C PRO A 102 -1.44 -2.89 16.65
N GLU A 103 -0.53 -3.72 16.18
CA GLU A 103 0.91 -3.51 16.22
C GLU A 103 1.38 -3.00 14.85
N ASP A 104 2.38 -2.12 14.89
CA ASP A 104 3.04 -1.55 13.72
C ASP A 104 4.56 -1.64 13.86
N PHE A 105 5.28 -1.11 12.87
CA PHE A 105 6.74 -1.05 12.89
C PHE A 105 7.30 -0.50 14.21
N LEU A 106 6.70 0.55 14.79
CA LEU A 106 7.20 1.20 16.00
C LEU A 106 6.91 0.39 17.28
N SER A 107 6.03 -0.60 17.18
CA SER A 107 5.74 -1.57 18.24
C SER A 107 6.90 -2.56 18.42
N PHE A 108 7.63 -2.86 17.33
CA PHE A 108 8.73 -3.82 17.32
C PHE A 108 10.12 -3.19 17.25
N TYR A 109 10.22 -1.99 16.67
CA TYR A 109 11.48 -1.30 16.40
C TYR A 109 11.49 0.13 16.94
N THR A 110 12.69 0.63 17.22
CA THR A 110 12.89 2.05 17.51
C THR A 110 12.56 2.91 16.30
N TRP A 111 12.35 4.21 16.54
CA TRP A 111 12.21 5.18 15.45
C TRP A 111 13.47 5.17 14.57
N PRO A 112 13.38 4.96 13.24
CA PRO A 112 14.55 4.94 12.38
C PRO A 112 15.22 6.31 12.29
N VAL A 113 16.54 6.34 12.37
CA VAL A 113 17.34 7.56 12.27
C VAL A 113 18.33 7.47 11.12
N ASP A 114 18.64 8.61 10.54
CA ASP A 114 19.73 8.70 9.57
C ASP A 114 21.06 8.45 10.29
N PRO A 115 21.88 7.47 9.86
CA PRO A 115 23.12 7.12 10.56
C PRO A 115 24.19 8.22 10.51
N LYS A 116 24.08 9.18 9.58
CA LYS A 116 25.02 10.30 9.43
C LYS A 116 24.60 11.53 10.22
N THR A 117 23.30 11.84 10.24
CA THR A 117 22.79 13.08 10.86
C THR A 117 22.10 12.86 12.20
N GLY A 118 21.71 11.62 12.52
CA GLY A 118 20.86 11.30 13.68
C GLY A 118 19.43 11.80 13.55
N GLU A 119 19.05 12.38 12.40
CA GLU A 119 17.70 12.88 12.17
C GLU A 119 16.71 11.72 12.05
N ARG A 120 15.54 11.90 12.66
CA ARG A 120 14.46 10.93 12.57
C ARG A 120 13.88 10.84 11.16
N LEU A 121 13.61 9.61 10.73
CA LEU A 121 12.86 9.32 9.53
C LEU A 121 11.50 10.04 9.54
N GLN A 122 11.19 10.67 8.41
CA GLN A 122 9.88 11.29 8.14
C GLN A 122 9.09 10.34 7.25
N TRP A 123 8.12 9.62 7.81
CA TRP A 123 7.39 8.55 7.12
C TRP A 123 6.71 8.99 5.83
N THR A 124 6.20 10.22 5.77
CA THR A 124 5.56 10.80 4.58
C THR A 124 6.53 11.09 3.43
N ARG A 125 7.83 10.83 3.62
CA ARG A 125 8.87 10.99 2.60
C ARG A 125 9.49 9.66 2.18
N LEU A 126 9.12 8.54 2.80
CA LEU A 126 9.58 7.24 2.33
C LEU A 126 9.12 7.01 0.88
N PRO A 127 9.95 6.36 0.06
CA PRO A 127 9.55 5.99 -1.29
C PRO A 127 8.37 5.00 -1.22
N VAL A 128 7.39 5.18 -2.11
CA VAL A 128 6.27 4.24 -2.28
C VAL A 128 6.64 3.27 -3.39
N VAL A 129 6.60 1.98 -3.10
CA VAL A 129 6.92 0.91 -4.05
C VAL A 129 6.05 1.01 -5.29
N ASP A 130 6.69 0.98 -6.46
CA ASP A 130 6.01 0.80 -7.74
C ASP A 130 5.58 -0.64 -7.89
N LYS A 131 4.31 -0.84 -8.20
CA LYS A 131 3.75 -2.16 -8.45
C LYS A 131 3.68 -2.44 -9.94
N LEU A 132 4.14 -3.62 -10.32
CA LEU A 132 4.18 -4.08 -11.72
C LEU A 132 3.26 -5.27 -11.92
N TRP A 133 2.56 -5.30 -13.06
CA TRP A 133 1.78 -6.46 -13.51
C TRP A 133 2.62 -7.35 -14.43
N GLN A 134 3.45 -8.20 -13.84
CA GLN A 134 4.36 -9.11 -14.54
C GLN A 134 4.39 -10.49 -13.87
N PRO A 135 4.95 -11.55 -14.51
CA PRO A 135 5.15 -12.84 -13.83
C PRO A 135 5.94 -12.65 -12.53
N HIS A 136 5.43 -13.17 -11.41
CA HIS A 136 5.95 -12.92 -10.06
C HIS A 136 5.95 -11.43 -9.64
N GLY A 137 5.04 -10.64 -10.21
CA GLY A 137 4.83 -9.24 -9.88
C GLY A 137 4.23 -9.01 -8.49
N THR A 138 4.16 -7.75 -8.10
CA THR A 138 3.60 -7.30 -6.83
C THR A 138 2.08 -7.39 -6.83
N LYS A 139 1.48 -7.78 -5.69
CA LYS A 139 0.02 -7.86 -5.55
C LYS A 139 -0.63 -6.52 -5.86
N GLY A 140 -1.76 -6.53 -6.57
CA GLY A 140 -2.44 -5.31 -7.01
C GLY A 140 -1.75 -4.53 -8.14
N GLY A 141 -0.66 -5.04 -8.75
CA GLY A 141 0.07 -4.32 -9.80
C GLY A 141 -0.75 -3.93 -11.03
N PHE A 142 -1.82 -4.67 -11.34
CA PHE A 142 -2.73 -4.31 -12.44
C PHE A 142 -3.37 -2.92 -12.27
N ILE A 143 -3.55 -2.44 -11.03
CA ILE A 143 -4.14 -1.13 -10.77
C ILE A 143 -3.20 -0.03 -11.26
N GLN A 144 -1.94 -0.09 -10.85
CA GLN A 144 -0.93 0.88 -11.27
C GLN A 144 -0.64 0.77 -12.78
N GLU A 145 -0.52 -0.46 -13.30
CA GLU A 145 -0.33 -0.70 -14.74
C GLU A 145 -1.46 -0.11 -15.59
N HIS A 146 -2.73 -0.35 -15.20
CA HIS A 146 -3.88 0.04 -16.01
C HIS A 146 -4.25 1.52 -15.85
N THR A 147 -4.01 2.12 -14.69
CA THR A 147 -4.45 3.49 -14.39
C THR A 147 -3.33 4.52 -14.37
N GLY A 148 -2.06 4.08 -14.31
CA GLY A 148 -0.91 4.94 -14.06
C GLY A 148 -0.90 5.57 -12.66
N TRP A 149 -1.83 5.20 -11.78
CA TRP A 149 -1.97 5.78 -10.46
C TRP A 149 -1.16 5.00 -9.41
N LYS A 150 -0.57 5.75 -8.48
CA LYS A 150 0.07 5.25 -7.25
C LYS A 150 -0.31 6.18 -6.09
N PRO A 151 -0.54 5.68 -4.86
CA PRO A 151 -0.88 6.53 -3.74
C PRO A 151 0.29 7.42 -3.30
N SER A 152 -0.05 8.52 -2.65
CA SER A 152 0.94 9.29 -1.87
C SER A 152 1.31 8.54 -0.58
N PRO A 153 2.53 8.72 -0.04
CA PRO A 153 2.95 8.08 1.21
C PRO A 153 1.91 8.22 2.33
N LEU A 154 1.49 7.09 2.91
CA LEU A 154 0.50 7.01 4.01
C LEU A 154 -0.87 7.63 3.69
N GLN A 155 -1.23 7.78 2.41
CA GLN A 155 -2.60 8.11 2.02
C GLN A 155 -3.54 7.01 2.54
N THR A 156 -4.58 7.37 3.31
CA THR A 156 -5.40 6.37 4.02
C THR A 156 -6.48 5.74 3.15
N THR A 157 -7.00 6.50 2.19
CA THR A 157 -8.09 6.07 1.30
C THR A 157 -7.93 6.65 -0.08
N VAL A 158 -8.62 6.06 -1.06
CA VAL A 158 -8.73 6.60 -2.41
C VAL A 158 -10.13 6.43 -2.98
N ASP A 159 -10.55 7.40 -3.78
CA ASP A 159 -11.76 7.32 -4.59
C ASP A 159 -11.43 6.66 -5.93
N ILE A 160 -11.95 5.44 -6.12
CA ILE A 160 -11.71 4.65 -7.33
C ILE A 160 -12.41 5.22 -8.55
N ASP A 161 -13.56 5.88 -8.38
CA ASP A 161 -14.25 6.52 -9.49
C ASP A 161 -13.41 7.69 -10.02
N GLN A 162 -12.78 8.45 -9.13
CA GLN A 162 -11.86 9.53 -9.51
C GLN A 162 -10.63 9.01 -10.27
N ILE A 163 -10.00 7.91 -9.82
CA ILE A 163 -8.89 7.29 -10.56
C ILE A 163 -9.37 6.81 -11.93
N ALA A 164 -10.49 6.08 -11.96
CA ALA A 164 -11.03 5.51 -13.19
C ALA A 164 -11.34 6.60 -14.22
N GLN A 165 -11.95 7.69 -13.78
CA GLN A 165 -12.25 8.84 -14.61
C GLN A 165 -10.98 9.51 -15.14
N ALA A 166 -9.96 9.70 -14.30
CA ALA A 166 -8.70 10.34 -14.70
C ALA A 166 -7.92 9.49 -15.70
N ALA A 167 -7.94 8.16 -15.55
CA ALA A 167 -7.27 7.23 -16.44
C ALA A 167 -8.07 6.91 -17.71
N GLY A 168 -9.36 7.28 -17.78
CA GLY A 168 -10.23 6.97 -18.91
C GLY A 168 -10.58 5.48 -19.02
N VAL A 169 -10.67 4.77 -17.88
CA VAL A 169 -10.94 3.33 -17.80
C VAL A 169 -12.35 3.04 -17.25
N LYS A 170 -12.74 1.76 -17.15
CA LYS A 170 -14.05 1.39 -16.60
C LYS A 170 -14.24 1.96 -15.20
N ARG A 171 -15.37 2.65 -15.02
CA ARG A 171 -15.80 3.25 -13.75
C ARG A 171 -16.68 2.28 -12.97
N PRO A 172 -16.67 2.34 -11.63
CA PRO A 172 -17.64 1.62 -10.82
C PRO A 172 -19.07 2.14 -11.07
N LYS A 173 -20.07 1.29 -10.82
CA LYS A 173 -21.49 1.61 -11.05
C LYS A 173 -22.08 2.17 -9.77
N ILE A 174 -22.97 3.16 -9.92
CA ILE A 174 -23.85 3.59 -8.83
C ILE A 174 -24.81 2.43 -8.58
N ALA A 175 -24.87 1.94 -7.34
CA ALA A 175 -25.98 1.08 -6.93
C ALA A 175 -27.24 1.95 -6.92
N GLU A 176 -28.16 1.70 -7.86
CA GLU A 176 -29.50 2.29 -7.86
C GLU A 176 -30.34 1.77 -6.69
#